data_AF-A0A8F5C1Q1-F1
#
_entry.id   AF-A0A8F5C1Q1-F1
#
_cell.length_a   1.000
_cell.length_b   1.000
_cell.length_c   1.000
_cell.angle_alpha   90.00
_cell.angle_beta   90.00
_cell.angle_gamma   90.00
#
_symmetry.space_group_name_H-M   'P 1'
#
loop_
_entity.id
_entity.type
_entity.pdbx_description
1 polymer ?
#
loop_
_entity_poly.entity_id
_entity_poly.type
_entity_poly.pdbx_seq_one_letter_code
_entity_poly.pdbx_strand_id
1 'polypeptide(L)'
;MVLYYTFPEVSRFNIHKLVYDLMLDKKLRERFLENPVQVMKEYELSEEEIRILLRADPEEMYNYGINPFILHNYRLVVLGLGDKPIEMQITHKKQER
;
A
#
# COMPACT_ATOMS: atom_id res chain seq x y z
N MET A 1 6.39 21.90 -15.05
CA MET A 1 6.40 20.96 -13.90
C MET A 1 7.08 19.70 -14.38
N VAL A 2 8.35 19.50 -14.01
CA VAL A 2 9.09 18.29 -14.42
C VAL A 2 8.73 17.20 -13.43
N LEU A 3 7.94 16.22 -13.88
CA LEU A 3 7.68 15.00 -13.12
C LEU A 3 8.94 14.15 -13.21
N TYR A 4 9.82 14.24 -12.21
CA TYR A 4 10.87 13.24 -12.07
C TYR A 4 10.18 11.96 -11.61
N TYR A 5 10.00 10.99 -12.51
CA TYR A 5 9.86 9.60 -12.11
C TYR A 5 11.23 9.15 -11.59
N THR A 6 11.58 9.58 -10.37
CA THR A 6 12.69 8.98 -9.66
C THR A 6 12.32 7.52 -9.43
N PHE A 7 13.29 6.62 -9.60
CA PHE A 7 13.14 5.25 -9.11
C PHE A 7 12.62 5.31 -7.67
N PRO A 8 11.71 4.41 -7.25
CA PRO A 8 11.32 4.35 -5.85
C PRO A 8 12.58 4.37 -4.99
N GLU A 9 12.58 5.23 -3.98
CA GLU A 9 13.62 5.30 -2.96
C GLU A 9 14.04 3.88 -2.59
N VAL A 10 15.31 3.51 -2.80
CA VAL A 10 15.80 2.13 -2.55
C VAL A 10 15.53 1.72 -1.10
N SER A 11 15.47 2.71 -0.20
CA SER A 11 15.08 2.56 1.20
C SER A 11 13.67 1.98 1.41
N ARG A 12 12.82 1.93 0.36
CA ARG A 12 11.44 1.39 0.38
C ARG A 12 11.26 0.11 -0.43
N PHE A 13 12.35 -0.49 -0.88
CA PHE A 13 12.34 -1.70 -1.71
C PHE A 13 11.54 -2.83 -1.06
N ASN A 14 11.68 -3.07 0.23
CA ASN A 14 11.00 -4.17 0.93
C ASN A 14 9.47 -3.99 0.96
N ILE A 15 8.98 -2.76 1.13
CA ILE A 15 7.54 -2.48 1.01
C ILE A 15 7.05 -2.78 -0.40
N HIS A 16 7.76 -2.31 -1.43
CA HIS A 16 7.32 -2.49 -2.82
C HIS A 16 7.36 -3.96 -3.22
N LYS A 17 8.39 -4.68 -2.80
CA LYS A 17 8.50 -6.13 -2.97
C LYS A 17 7.36 -6.86 -2.28
N LEU A 18 7.08 -6.57 -1.00
CA LEU A 18 5.97 -7.17 -0.26
C LEU A 18 4.64 -6.99 -1.00
N VAL A 19 4.31 -5.76 -1.39
CA VAL A 19 3.04 -5.49 -2.06
C VAL A 19 2.97 -6.19 -3.42
N TYR A 20 4.07 -6.21 -4.17
CA TYR A 20 4.13 -6.92 -5.45
C TYR A 20 3.90 -8.43 -5.28
N ASP A 21 4.54 -9.05 -4.30
CA ASP A 21 4.37 -10.47 -4.00
C ASP A 21 2.93 -10.77 -3.53
N LEU A 22 2.34 -9.91 -2.70
CA LEU A 22 0.95 -10.04 -2.24
C LEU A 22 -0.07 -9.94 -3.37
N MET A 23 0.24 -9.21 -4.45
CA MET A 23 -0.63 -9.18 -5.63
C MET A 23 -0.60 -10.52 -6.38
N LEU A 24 0.59 -11.08 -6.56
CA LEU A 24 0.82 -12.25 -7.40
C LEU A 24 0.50 -13.58 -6.69
N ASP A 25 0.80 -13.68 -5.39
CA ASP A 25 0.62 -14.90 -4.61
C ASP A 25 -0.62 -14.80 -3.71
N LYS A 26 -1.67 -15.55 -4.11
CA LYS A 26 -2.92 -15.65 -3.35
C LYS A 26 -2.71 -16.23 -1.95
N LYS A 27 -1.84 -17.23 -1.78
CA LYS A 27 -1.61 -17.88 -0.48
C LYS A 27 -0.86 -16.94 0.46
N LEU A 28 0.12 -16.20 -0.05
CA LEU A 28 0.79 -15.16 0.72
C LEU A 28 -0.19 -14.08 1.16
N ARG A 29 -1.10 -13.66 0.26
CA ARG A 29 -2.14 -12.68 0.59
C ARG A 29 -3.11 -13.19 1.65
N GLU A 30 -3.55 -14.44 1.58
CA GLU A 30 -4.38 -15.05 2.63
C GLU A 30 -3.67 -15.05 3.99
N ARG A 31 -2.39 -15.49 4.03
CA ARG A 31 -1.56 -15.41 5.25
C ARG A 31 -1.42 -13.98 5.78
N PHE A 32 -1.25 -13.00 4.89
CA PHE A 32 -1.12 -11.60 5.25
C PHE A 32 -2.42 -11.05 5.86
N LEU A 33 -3.58 -11.44 5.33
CA LEU A 33 -4.87 -11.02 5.90
C LEU A 33 -5.12 -11.61 7.29
N GLU A 34 -4.61 -12.82 7.55
CA GLU A 34 -4.71 -13.46 8.87
C GLU A 34 -3.68 -12.93 9.88
N ASN A 35 -2.43 -12.71 9.45
CA ASN A 35 -1.34 -12.29 10.32
C ASN A 35 -0.40 -11.27 9.63
N PRO A 36 -0.86 -10.02 9.44
CA PRO A 36 -0.14 -9.04 8.63
C PRO A 36 1.20 -8.64 9.23
N VAL A 37 1.27 -8.49 10.56
CA VAL A 37 2.50 -8.09 11.25
C VAL A 37 3.60 -9.13 11.09
N GLN A 38 3.27 -10.41 11.22
CA GLN A 38 4.26 -11.48 11.05
C GLN A 38 4.80 -11.51 9.62
N VAL A 39 3.93 -11.41 8.61
CA VAL A 39 4.35 -11.37 7.21
C VAL A 39 5.21 -10.14 6.92
N MET A 40 4.85 -8.96 7.43
CA MET A 40 5.68 -7.76 7.26
C MET A 40 7.07 -7.91 7.90
N LYS A 41 7.17 -8.58 9.05
CA LYS A 41 8.47 -8.88 9.69
C LYS A 41 9.33 -9.84 8.88
N GLU A 42 8.74 -10.81 8.18
CA GLU A 42 9.45 -11.70 7.25
C GLU A 42 10.10 -10.95 6.08
N TYR A 43 9.55 -9.78 5.72
CA TYR A 43 10.10 -8.88 4.71
C TYR A 43 11.03 -7.81 5.30
N GLU A 44 11.40 -7.94 6.57
CA GLU A 44 12.31 -7.02 7.27
C GLU A 44 11.80 -5.57 7.29
N LEU A 45 10.47 -5.37 7.33
CA LEU A 45 9.90 -4.03 7.52
C LEU A 45 10.18 -3.54 8.94
N SER A 46 10.54 -2.25 9.03
CA SER A 46 10.67 -1.55 10.30
C SER A 46 9.31 -1.38 10.99
N GLU A 47 9.33 -1.14 12.30
CA GLU A 47 8.11 -0.87 13.07
C GLU A 47 7.35 0.38 12.55
N GLU A 48 8.04 1.33 11.93
CA GLU A 48 7.39 2.48 11.28
C GLU A 48 6.64 2.06 10.01
N GLU A 49 7.29 1.30 9.14
CA GLU A 49 6.70 0.81 7.89
C GLU A 49 5.49 -0.10 8.15
N ILE A 50 5.60 -0.96 9.17
CA ILE A 50 4.49 -1.80 9.62
C ILE A 50 3.30 -0.92 10.03
N ARG A 51 3.51 0.12 10.85
CA ARG A 51 2.43 1.03 11.26
C ARG A 51 1.77 1.72 10.07
N ILE A 52 2.57 2.19 9.11
CA ILE A 52 2.07 2.88 7.91
C ILE A 52 1.21 1.93 7.06
N LEU A 53 1.69 0.70 6.82
CA LEU A 53 0.94 -0.27 6.02
C LEU A 53 -0.33 -0.77 6.73
N LEU A 54 -0.31 -0.92 8.05
CA LEU A 54 -1.50 -1.31 8.82
C LEU A 54 -2.57 -0.22 8.82
N ARG A 55 -2.16 1.05 8.91
CA ARG A 55 -3.10 2.19 8.85
C ARG A 55 -3.69 2.37 7.45
N ALA A 56 -2.92 2.02 6.42
CA ALA A 56 -3.33 2.07 5.01
C ALA A 56 -3.89 3.45 4.57
N ASP A 57 -3.40 4.52 5.19
CA ASP A 57 -3.76 5.89 4.85
C ASP A 57 -3.00 6.31 3.59
N PRO A 58 -3.69 6.69 2.50
CA PRO A 58 -3.05 6.94 1.22
C PRO A 58 -2.16 8.19 1.22
N GLU A 59 -2.47 9.21 2.03
CA GLU A 59 -1.66 10.42 2.13
C GLU A 59 -0.38 10.13 2.90
N GLU A 60 -0.48 9.42 4.03
CA GLU A 60 0.67 8.99 4.85
C GLU A 60 1.60 8.08 4.05
N MET A 61 1.07 7.08 3.33
CA MET A 61 1.85 6.20 2.47
C MET A 61 2.59 6.95 1.35
N TYR A 62 1.93 7.93 0.72
CA TYR A 62 2.54 8.74 -0.32
C TYR A 62 3.65 9.64 0.24
N ASN A 63 3.39 10.34 1.34
CA ASN A 63 4.35 11.21 2.00
C ASN A 63 5.56 10.41 2.54
N TYR A 64 5.38 9.13 2.88
CA TYR A 64 6.47 8.23 3.26
C TYR A 64 7.38 7.81 2.09
N GLY A 65 6.97 8.09 0.85
CA GLY A 65 7.71 7.76 -0.37
C GLY A 65 7.32 6.41 -1.00
N ILE A 66 6.16 5.85 -0.64
CA ILE A 66 5.65 4.64 -1.32
C ILE A 66 5.17 5.03 -2.72
N ASN A 67 5.59 4.26 -3.73
CA ASN A 67 5.21 4.52 -5.11
C ASN A 67 3.67 4.50 -5.26
N PRO A 68 3.05 5.50 -5.94
CA PRO A 68 1.59 5.59 -6.08
C PRO A 68 0.92 4.34 -6.68
N PHE A 69 1.57 3.64 -7.61
CA PHE A 69 1.04 2.41 -8.20
C PHE A 69 1.03 1.26 -7.19
N ILE A 70 2.07 1.17 -6.35
CA ILE A 70 2.15 0.17 -5.28
C ILE A 70 1.07 0.44 -4.23
N LEU A 71 0.91 1.69 -3.81
CA LEU A 71 -0.15 2.11 -2.89
C LEU A 71 -1.54 1.74 -3.43
N HIS A 72 -1.79 2.05 -4.71
CA HIS A 72 -3.06 1.74 -5.36
C HIS A 72 -3.35 0.24 -5.32
N ASN A 73 -2.37 -0.60 -5.68
CA ASN A 73 -2.53 -2.05 -5.67
C ASN A 73 -2.68 -2.62 -4.25
N TYR A 74 -1.95 -2.09 -3.27
CA TYR A 74 -2.12 -2.48 -1.88
C TYR A 74 -3.56 -2.25 -1.41
N ARG A 75 -4.13 -1.07 -1.71
CA ARG A 75 -5.50 -0.75 -1.31
C ARG A 75 -6.54 -1.59 -2.05
N LEU A 76 -6.43 -1.72 -3.37
CA LEU A 76 -7.46 -2.39 -4.16
C LEU A 76 -7.39 -3.90 -4.09
N VAL A 77 -6.18 -4.47 -4.27
CA VAL A 77 -5.98 -5.91 -4.47
C VAL A 77 -5.70 -6.61 -3.13
N VAL A 78 -4.83 -6.03 -2.30
CA VAL A 78 -4.44 -6.67 -1.04
C VAL A 78 -5.52 -6.47 0.02
N LEU A 79 -5.99 -5.25 0.21
CA LEU A 79 -7.04 -4.92 1.20
C LEU A 79 -8.46 -5.12 0.68
N GLY A 80 -8.64 -5.50 -0.60
CA GLY A 80 -9.95 -5.75 -1.19
C GLY A 80 -10.86 -4.52 -1.24
N LEU A 81 -10.29 -3.30 -1.20
CA LEU A 81 -11.10 -2.08 -1.31
C LEU A 81 -11.61 -1.84 -2.74
N GLY A 82 -11.10 -2.58 -3.73
CA GLY A 82 -11.53 -2.48 -5.13
C GLY A 82 -12.93 -2.99 -5.41
N ASP A 83 -13.45 -3.90 -4.58
CA ASP A 83 -14.81 -4.44 -4.73
C ASP A 83 -15.88 -3.51 -4.13
N LYS A 84 -15.48 -2.45 -3.43
CA LYS A 84 -16.41 -1.47 -2.86
C LYS A 84 -16.91 -0.51 -3.95
N PRO A 85 -18.18 -0.08 -3.92
CA PRO A 85 -18.69 0.91 -4.86
C PRO A 85 -17.81 2.16 -4.93
N ILE A 86 -17.65 2.76 -6.12
CA ILE A 86 -16.74 3.90 -6.37
C ILE A 86 -17.04 5.06 -5.40
N GLU A 87 -18.30 5.22 -5.00
CA GLU A 87 -18.79 6.22 -4.06
C GLU A 87 -18.18 6.07 -2.66
N MET A 88 -17.82 4.85 -2.26
CA MET A 88 -17.14 4.55 -1.00
C MET A 88 -15.62 4.66 -1.10
N GLN A 89 -15.07 4.67 -2.32
CA GLN A 89 -13.64 4.81 -2.57
C GLN A 89 -13.21 6.29 -2.69
N ILE A 90 -14.15 7.20 -2.97
CA ILE A 90 -13.90 8.65 -3.08
C ILE A 90 -13.66 9.24 -1.68
N THR A 91 -12.38 9.40 -1.33
CA THR A 91 -11.95 10.04 -0.07
C THR A 91 -12.00 11.57 -0.11
N HIS A 92 -12.28 12.19 -1.27
CA HIS A 92 -12.50 13.63 -1.41
C HIS A 92 -13.80 13.89 -2.16
N LYS A 93 -14.86 14.21 -1.41
CA LYS A 93 -16.02 14.89 -2.00
C LYS A 93 -15.58 16.33 -2.29
N LYS A 94 -15.52 16.68 -3.57
CA LYS A 94 -15.34 18.06 -4.02
C LYS A 94 -16.38 18.91 -3.30
N GLN A 95 -15.98 19.79 -2.39
CA GLN A 95 -16.91 20.77 -1.83
C GLN A 95 -17.37 21.64 -3.01
N GLU A 96 -18.63 21.47 -3.40
CA GLU A 96 -19.29 22.39 -4.30
C GLU A 96 -19.29 23.76 -3.61
N ARG A 97 -18.63 24.72 -4.26
CA ARG A 97 -18.65 26.14 -3.89
C ARG A 97 -19.96 26.76 -4.35
#